data_AF-A0A3C1DEC2-F1
#
_entry.id   AF-A0A3C1DEC2-F1
#
_cell.length_a   1.000
_cell.length_b   1.000
_cell.length_c   1.000
_cell.angle_alpha   90.00
_cell.angle_beta   90.00
_cell.angle_gamma   90.00
#
_symmetry.space_group_name_H-M   'P 1'
#
loop_
_entity.id
_entity.type
_entity.pdbx_description
1 polymer ?
#
loop_
_entity_poly.entity_id
_entity_poly.type
_entity_poly.pdbx_seq_one_letter_code
_entity_poly.pdbx_strand_id
1 'polypeptide(L)'
;NFCKTLETNKPIGTWVGGWRAAPNLMSHDTFMEFVWPYEVQYVNAAIERGVLPILHFDSPWDSELETLRELPARKCLLMLDGSTDIRLAREVLGDHMAIQGDVPATLLAMGTESDTYDYVTKLIDDVGSS
;
A
#
# COMPACT_ATOMS: atom_id res chain seq x y z
N ASN A 1 1.54 22.93 -3.15
CA ASN A 1 0.20 22.32 -3.05
C ASN A 1 0.21 21.08 -3.92
N PHE A 2 -0.14 19.91 -3.37
CA PHE A 2 -0.10 18.59 -3.99
C PHE A 2 -0.69 18.57 -5.41
N CYS A 3 -1.90 19.09 -5.59
CA CYS A 3 -2.57 19.13 -6.90
C CYS A 3 -1.75 19.85 -7.98
N LYS A 4 -1.14 20.99 -7.62
CA LYS A 4 -0.30 21.77 -8.55
C LYS A 4 0.94 20.98 -8.99
N THR A 5 1.53 20.19 -8.08
CA THR A 5 2.66 19.31 -8.41
C THR A 5 2.24 18.24 -9.42
N LEU A 6 1.08 17.61 -9.21
CA LEU A 6 0.55 16.60 -10.13
C LEU A 6 0.25 17.19 -11.52
N GLU A 7 -0.39 18.35 -11.58
CA GLU A 7 -0.74 19.03 -12.83
C GLU A 7 0.49 19.49 -13.62
N THR A 8 1.55 19.91 -12.92
CA THR A 8 2.80 20.39 -13.53
C THR A 8 3.61 19.21 -14.07
N ASN A 9 3.81 18.16 -13.27
CA ASN A 9 4.72 17.08 -13.59
C ASN A 9 4.06 15.94 -14.39
N LYS A 10 2.73 15.81 -14.31
CA LYS A 10 1.92 14.77 -14.96
C LYS A 10 2.52 13.36 -14.78
N PRO A 11 2.79 12.92 -13.54
CA PRO A 11 3.39 11.62 -13.31
C PRO A 11 2.38 10.50 -13.60
N ILE A 12 2.87 9.30 -13.89
CA ILE A 12 2.02 8.10 -14.05
C ILE A 12 1.38 7.71 -12.71
N GLY A 13 2.14 7.83 -11.62
CA GLY A 13 1.66 7.56 -10.27
C GLY A 13 2.28 8.50 -9.24
N THR A 14 1.67 8.58 -8.08
CA THR A 14 2.13 9.40 -6.96
C THR A 14 1.99 8.64 -5.65
N TRP A 15 2.96 8.79 -4.77
CA TRP A 15 2.91 8.18 -3.45
C TRP A 15 1.96 8.96 -2.55
N VAL A 16 1.09 8.22 -1.88
CA VAL A 16 0.25 8.67 -0.76
C VAL A 16 0.72 7.90 0.47
N GLY A 17 1.02 8.60 1.56
CA GLY A 17 1.91 8.09 2.60
C GLY A 17 1.18 7.64 3.86
N GLY A 18 1.33 6.36 4.24
CA GLY A 18 0.79 5.82 5.50
C GLY A 18 1.79 5.77 6.67
N TRP A 19 3.10 5.85 6.41
CA TRP A 19 4.20 5.45 7.33
C TRP A 19 4.21 6.04 8.77
N ARG A 20 3.39 7.04 9.10
CA ARG A 20 3.26 7.63 10.46
C ARG A 20 1.91 7.38 11.13
N ALA A 21 1.07 6.57 10.50
CA ALA A 21 -0.32 6.35 10.89
C ALA A 21 -0.67 4.87 11.03
N ALA A 22 0.34 3.99 10.97
CA ALA A 22 0.13 2.56 11.11
C ALA A 22 -0.48 2.20 12.48
N PRO A 23 -1.28 1.11 12.54
CA PRO A 23 -1.90 0.60 13.77
C PRO A 23 -1.01 0.41 14.99
N ASN A 24 0.29 0.19 14.80
CA ASN A 24 1.25 0.10 15.90
C ASN A 24 1.63 1.45 16.52
N LEU A 25 1.33 2.57 15.85
CA LEU A 25 1.63 3.94 16.30
C LEU A 25 0.41 4.67 16.86
N MET A 26 -0.80 4.34 16.38
CA MET A 26 -2.04 4.97 16.82
C MET A 26 -3.23 4.02 16.75
N SER A 27 -4.27 4.33 17.52
CA SER A 27 -5.52 3.56 17.50
C SER A 27 -6.28 3.78 16.20
N HIS A 28 -7.15 2.83 15.86
CA HIS A 28 -8.13 2.95 14.77
C HIS A 28 -8.91 4.27 14.85
N ASP A 29 -9.47 4.61 16.01
CA ASP A 29 -10.24 5.86 16.19
C ASP A 29 -9.41 7.11 15.87
N THR A 30 -8.14 7.13 16.30
CA THR A 30 -7.23 8.25 16.02
C THR A 30 -6.91 8.34 14.53
N PHE A 31 -6.66 7.19 13.89
CA PHE A 31 -6.42 7.10 12.45
C PHE A 31 -7.64 7.62 11.66
N MET A 32 -8.84 7.17 12.01
CA MET A 32 -10.08 7.55 11.34
C MET A 32 -10.44 9.03 11.53
N GLU A 33 -10.12 9.62 12.68
CA GLU A 33 -10.39 11.03 12.93
C GLU A 33 -9.36 11.95 12.24
N PHE A 34 -8.08 11.64 12.35
CA PHE A 34 -7.01 12.59 12.03
C PHE A 34 -6.21 12.30 10.77
N VAL A 35 -6.30 11.09 10.21
CA VAL A 35 -5.48 10.69 9.05
C VAL A 35 -6.34 10.29 7.87
N TRP A 36 -7.23 9.32 8.05
CA TRP A 36 -8.01 8.71 6.98
C TRP A 36 -8.75 9.71 6.07
N PRO A 37 -9.42 10.76 6.60
CA PRO A 37 -10.13 11.72 5.75
C PRO A 37 -9.20 12.46 4.78
N TYR A 38 -7.94 12.66 5.15
CA TYR A 38 -6.94 13.33 4.32
C TYR A 38 -6.30 12.37 3.32
N GLU A 39 -6.06 11.11 3.71
CA GLU A 39 -5.64 10.05 2.78
C GLU A 39 -6.64 9.90 1.63
N VAL A 40 -7.94 9.81 1.96
CA VAL A 40 -9.02 9.76 0.97
C VAL A 40 -9.01 10.99 0.04
N GLN A 41 -8.76 12.19 0.58
CA GLN A 41 -8.66 13.41 -0.24
C GLN A 41 -7.47 13.36 -1.20
N TYR A 42 -6.30 12.90 -0.77
CA TYR A 42 -5.13 12.77 -1.64
C TYR A 42 -5.35 11.72 -2.74
N VAL A 43 -5.92 10.57 -2.39
CA VAL A 43 -6.28 9.50 -3.33
C VAL A 43 -7.24 10.03 -4.39
N ASN A 44 -8.34 10.65 -3.98
CA ASN A 44 -9.34 11.19 -4.91
C ASN A 44 -8.74 12.29 -5.80
N ALA A 45 -7.94 13.20 -5.22
CA ALA A 45 -7.30 14.26 -5.99
C ALA A 45 -6.32 13.73 -7.06
N ALA A 46 -5.63 12.62 -6.79
CA ALA A 46 -4.77 11.93 -7.76
C ALA A 46 -5.60 11.26 -8.87
N ILE A 47 -6.64 10.51 -8.50
CA ILE A 47 -7.54 9.82 -9.44
C ILE A 47 -8.21 10.79 -10.40
N GLU A 48 -8.74 11.91 -9.90
CA GLU A 48 -9.36 12.97 -10.72
C GLU A 48 -8.42 13.54 -11.79
N ARG A 49 -7.10 13.47 -11.54
CA ARG A 49 -6.06 13.97 -12.45
C ARG A 49 -5.49 12.86 -13.35
N GLY A 50 -6.05 11.66 -13.30
CA GLY A 50 -5.57 10.50 -14.05
C GLY A 50 -4.21 9.99 -13.57
N VAL A 51 -3.82 10.29 -12.33
CA VAL A 51 -2.59 9.82 -11.70
C VAL A 51 -2.91 8.64 -10.79
N LEU A 52 -2.14 7.55 -10.89
CA LEU A 52 -2.30 6.38 -10.02
C LEU A 52 -1.87 6.69 -8.57
N PRO A 53 -2.76 6.66 -7.57
CA PRO A 53 -2.37 6.70 -6.17
C PRO A 53 -1.71 5.37 -5.76
N ILE A 54 -0.48 5.48 -5.27
CA ILE A 54 0.32 4.39 -4.71
C ILE A 54 0.33 4.59 -3.20
N LEU A 55 -0.40 3.74 -2.47
CA LEU A 55 -0.47 3.78 -1.01
C LEU A 55 0.82 3.16 -0.44
N HIS A 56 1.76 4.00 -0.04
CA HIS A 56 3.03 3.58 0.54
C HIS A 56 2.86 3.37 2.05
N PHE A 57 2.53 2.14 2.42
CA PHE A 57 2.06 1.76 3.76
C PHE A 57 3.10 0.87 4.44
N ASP A 58 4.07 1.54 5.07
CA ASP A 58 5.12 0.90 5.88
C ASP A 58 4.59 0.59 7.29
N SER A 59 5.18 -0.40 7.97
CA SER A 59 4.73 -0.95 9.27
C SER A 59 3.48 -1.86 9.16
N PRO A 60 2.97 -2.49 10.24
CA PRO A 60 1.90 -3.49 10.14
C PRO A 60 0.53 -2.80 9.99
N TRP A 61 -0.20 -3.15 8.93
CA TRP A 61 -1.52 -2.60 8.55
C TRP A 61 -2.65 -3.63 8.58
N ASP A 62 -2.40 -4.83 9.09
CA ASP A 62 -3.31 -5.98 9.04
C ASP A 62 -4.73 -5.64 9.52
N SER A 63 -4.86 -4.82 10.57
CA SER A 63 -6.15 -4.41 11.14
C SER A 63 -6.93 -3.38 10.32
N GLU A 64 -6.30 -2.72 9.34
CA GLU A 64 -6.89 -1.63 8.55
C GLU A 64 -7.07 -2.00 7.07
N LEU A 65 -6.76 -3.24 6.70
CA LEU A 65 -6.92 -3.71 5.31
C LEU A 65 -8.36 -3.56 4.83
N GLU A 66 -9.35 -3.85 5.67
CA GLU A 66 -10.78 -3.68 5.33
C GLU A 66 -11.15 -2.20 5.13
N THR A 67 -10.58 -1.29 5.93
CA THR A 67 -10.79 0.16 5.80
C THR A 67 -10.41 0.65 4.40
N LEU A 68 -9.37 0.06 3.79
CA LEU A 68 -8.93 0.40 2.43
C LEU A 68 -9.97 0.09 1.35
N ARG A 69 -10.99 -0.73 1.63
CA ARG A 69 -12.10 -0.99 0.69
C ARG A 69 -13.01 0.21 0.48
N GLU A 70 -12.96 1.22 1.35
CA GLU A 70 -13.68 2.49 1.15
C GLU A 70 -13.10 3.32 -0.01
N LEU A 71 -11.84 3.08 -0.40
CA LEU A 71 -11.23 3.74 -1.54
C LEU A 71 -11.84 3.26 -2.86
N PRO A 72 -11.80 4.07 -3.94
CA PRO A 72 -12.38 3.68 -5.21
C PRO A 72 -11.82 2.36 -5.77
N ALA A 73 -12.70 1.40 -6.05
CA ALA A 73 -12.34 0.09 -6.56
C ALA A 73 -11.51 0.18 -7.85
N ARG A 74 -10.42 -0.58 -7.89
CA ARG A 74 -9.48 -0.75 -9.01
C ARG A 74 -8.81 0.55 -9.45
N LYS A 75 -8.64 1.48 -8.51
CA LYS A 75 -7.97 2.77 -8.75
C LYS A 75 -6.70 2.98 -7.94
N CYS A 76 -6.39 2.10 -7.00
CA CYS A 76 -5.23 2.22 -6.11
C CYS A 76 -4.25 1.07 -6.32
N LEU A 77 -3.00 1.31 -5.91
CA LEU A 77 -1.98 0.29 -5.73
C LEU A 77 -1.47 0.37 -4.29
N LEU A 78 -1.59 -0.70 -3.52
CA LEU A 78 -1.07 -0.81 -2.15
C LEU A 78 0.37 -1.30 -2.19
N MET A 79 1.30 -0.59 -1.58
CA MET A 79 2.72 -0.93 -1.51
C MET A 79 3.12 -1.21 -0.06
N LEU A 80 3.60 -2.44 0.20
CA LEU A 80 3.93 -2.95 1.54
C LEU A 80 5.43 -3.21 1.70
N ASP A 81 5.94 -3.11 2.93
CA ASP A 81 7.37 -3.21 3.30
C ASP A 81 7.79 -4.58 3.89
N GLY A 82 6.84 -5.50 4.04
CA GLY A 82 7.03 -6.82 4.68
C GLY A 82 6.65 -6.90 6.15
N SER A 83 6.14 -5.81 6.74
CA SER A 83 5.60 -5.81 8.11
C SER A 83 4.13 -6.25 8.19
N THR A 84 3.38 -6.07 7.10
CA THR A 84 1.97 -6.49 6.96
C THR A 84 1.91 -7.86 6.30
N ASP A 85 0.99 -8.74 6.71
CA ASP A 85 0.78 -10.01 6.00
C ASP A 85 0.22 -9.76 4.59
N ILE A 86 1.09 -9.87 3.58
CA ILE A 86 0.71 -9.66 2.17
C ILE A 86 -0.29 -10.70 1.65
N ARG A 87 -0.35 -11.91 2.24
CA ARG A 87 -1.33 -12.94 1.86
C ARG A 87 -2.71 -12.57 2.38
N LEU A 88 -2.79 -12.07 3.61
CA LEU A 88 -4.01 -11.50 4.16
C LEU A 88 -4.44 -10.27 3.34
N ALA A 89 -3.50 -9.39 2.98
CA ALA A 89 -3.80 -8.25 2.10
C ALA A 89 -4.37 -8.72 0.75
N ARG A 90 -3.82 -9.79 0.16
CA ARG A 90 -4.36 -10.38 -1.08
C ARG A 90 -5.75 -10.96 -0.89
N GLU A 91 -6.01 -11.65 0.20
CA GLU A 91 -7.33 -12.20 0.53
C GLU A 91 -8.38 -11.08 0.65
N VAL A 92 -8.05 -10.02 1.40
CA VAL A 92 -8.98 -8.93 1.71
C VAL A 92 -9.16 -7.96 0.54
N LEU A 93 -8.11 -7.68 -0.24
CA LEU A 93 -8.09 -6.57 -1.22
C LEU A 93 -7.84 -6.99 -2.66
N GLY A 94 -7.55 -8.27 -2.94
CA GLY A 94 -7.11 -8.73 -4.25
C GLY A 94 -8.09 -8.47 -5.40
N ASP A 95 -9.40 -8.36 -5.12
CA ASP A 95 -10.44 -8.01 -6.09
C ASP A 95 -10.66 -6.49 -6.25
N HIS A 96 -10.12 -5.72 -5.30
CA HIS A 96 -10.41 -4.29 -5.10
C HIS A 96 -9.25 -3.40 -5.52
N MET A 97 -8.00 -3.78 -5.27
CA MET A 97 -6.84 -2.98 -5.70
C MET A 97 -5.62 -3.86 -6.00
N ALA A 98 -4.66 -3.30 -6.73
CA ALA A 98 -3.39 -3.98 -6.97
C ALA A 98 -2.51 -3.92 -5.71
N ILE A 99 -1.68 -4.94 -5.52
CA ILE A 99 -0.75 -5.04 -4.40
C ILE A 99 0.67 -5.11 -4.98
N GLN A 100 1.58 -4.35 -4.40
CA GLN A 100 3.00 -4.30 -4.72
C GLN A 100 3.82 -4.61 -3.47
N GLY A 101 4.78 -5.52 -3.62
CA GLY A 101 5.60 -6.02 -2.54
C GLY A 101 5.57 -7.54 -2.49
N ASP A 102 6.05 -8.17 -1.42
CA ASP A 102 6.98 -7.57 -0.47
C ASP A 102 8.30 -8.33 -0.57
N VAL A 103 9.43 -7.72 -0.28
CA VAL A 103 10.65 -8.48 0.00
C VAL A 103 11.28 -7.78 1.17
N PRO A 104 11.38 -8.41 2.37
CA PRO A 104 11.86 -7.72 3.55
C PRO A 104 13.27 -7.21 3.33
N ALA A 105 13.54 -5.95 3.67
CA ALA A 105 14.88 -5.37 3.49
C ALA A 105 15.96 -6.14 4.25
N THR A 106 15.59 -6.75 5.39
CA THR A 106 16.47 -7.62 6.18
C THR A 106 16.83 -8.91 5.45
N LEU A 107 15.89 -9.51 4.73
CA LEU A 107 16.14 -10.69 3.89
C LEU A 107 17.12 -10.36 2.77
N LEU A 108 16.93 -9.22 2.10
CA LEU A 108 17.84 -8.76 1.05
C LEU A 108 19.25 -8.43 1.57
N ALA A 109 19.35 -7.84 2.77
CA ALA A 109 20.62 -7.39 3.31
C ALA A 109 21.42 -8.51 4.00
N MET A 110 20.74 -9.46 4.65
CA MET A 110 21.36 -10.43 5.55
C MET A 110 21.09 -11.89 5.15
N GLY A 111 20.13 -12.14 4.26
CA GLY A 111 19.79 -13.47 3.77
C GLY A 111 20.76 -13.97 2.70
N THR A 112 20.63 -15.24 2.34
CA THR A 112 21.33 -15.82 1.20
C THR A 112 20.57 -15.58 -0.10
N GLU A 113 21.25 -15.77 -1.23
CA GLU A 113 20.63 -15.77 -2.55
C GLU A 113 19.47 -16.78 -2.62
N SER A 114 19.64 -17.98 -2.05
CA SER A 114 18.60 -19.01 -2.00
C SER A 114 17.39 -18.55 -1.18
N ASP A 115 17.62 -17.91 -0.02
CA ASP A 115 16.50 -17.44 0.82
C ASP A 115 15.67 -16.39 0.07
N THR A 116 16.33 -15.49 -0.66
CA THR A 116 15.65 -14.47 -1.47
C THR A 116 14.89 -15.11 -2.64
N TYR A 117 15.51 -16.05 -3.35
CA TYR A 117 14.89 -16.76 -4.47
C TYR A 117 13.65 -17.53 -4.02
N ASP A 118 13.76 -18.31 -2.94
CA ASP A 118 12.68 -19.12 -2.41
C ASP A 118 11.51 -18.25 -1.93
N TYR A 119 11.82 -17.13 -1.28
CA TYR A 119 10.82 -16.19 -0.80
C TYR A 119 10.05 -15.52 -1.94
N VAL A 120 10.76 -14.97 -2.94
CA VAL A 120 10.14 -14.34 -4.12
C VAL A 120 9.32 -15.35 -4.92
N THR A 121 9.81 -16.58 -5.10
CA THR A 121 9.07 -17.63 -5.81
C THR A 121 7.74 -17.94 -5.11
N LYS A 122 7.76 -18.12 -3.79
CA LYS A 122 6.52 -18.34 -3.01
C LYS A 122 5.56 -17.16 -3.09
N LEU A 123 6.06 -15.92 -3.09
CA LEU A 123 5.19 -14.75 -3.26
C LEU A 123 4.51 -14.71 -4.62
N ILE A 124 5.21 -15.07 -5.69
CA ILE A 124 4.60 -15.16 -7.02
C ILE A 124 3.48 -16.21 -7.02
N ASP A 125 3.70 -17.37 -6.40
CA ASP A 125 2.70 -18.43 -6.33
C ASP A 125 1.49 -18.03 -5.47
N ASP A 126 1.73 -17.47 -4.28
CA ASP A 126 0.68 -17.18 -3.28
C ASP A 126 -0.10 -15.89 -3.58
N VAL A 127 0.57 -14.86 -4.12
CA VAL A 127 0.01 -13.51 -4.29
C VAL A 127 -0.15 -13.15 -5.77
N GLY A 128 0.72 -13.65 -6.64
CA GLY A 128 0.76 -13.34 -8.07
C GLY A 128 -0.17 -14.20 -8.94
N SER A 129 -0.63 -15.35 -8.44
CA SER A 129 -1.59 -16.19 -9.16
C SER A 129 -2.88 -15.41 -9.44
N SER A 130 -3.33 -15.47 -10.70
CA SER A 130 -4.50 -14.73 -11.23
C SER A 130 -5.73 -15.61 -11.30
#